data_AF-A0A1J3DS32-F1
#
_entry.id   AF-A0A1J3DS32-F1
#
_cell.length_a   1.000
_cell.length_b   1.000
_cell.length_c   1.000
_cell.angle_alpha   90.00
_cell.angle_beta   90.00
_cell.angle_gamma   90.00
#
_symmetry.space_group_name_H-M   'P 1'
#
loop_
_entity.id
_entity.type
_entity.pdbx_description
1 polymer ?
#
loop_
_entity_poly.entity_id
_entity_poly.type
_entity_poly.pdbx_seq_one_letter_code
_entity_poly.pdbx_strand_id
1 'polypeptide(L)'
;DAANIAALAALMTFRRPDCTVGGENGHEVIVHSLEEREALPLIIHHLPIAFTFGFFNRGNIVVMDPTYVEEEVMCGRMSVTVNANGDICAIQKPGEEGV
;
A
#
# COMPACT_ATOMS: atom_id res chain seq x y z
N ASP A 1 2.23 6.80 5.84
CA ASP A 1 3.29 6.07 5.11
C ASP A 1 3.48 4.65 5.64
N ALA A 2 3.71 4.48 6.95
CA ALA A 2 3.84 3.17 7.60
C ALA A 2 2.74 2.14 7.22
N ALA A 3 1.47 2.54 7.18
CA ALA A 3 0.37 1.65 6.81
C ALA A 3 0.45 1.10 5.37
N ASN A 4 0.93 1.93 4.42
CA ASN A 4 1.12 1.50 3.03
C ASN A 4 2.26 0.46 2.96
N ILE A 5 3.39 0.72 3.62
CA ILE A 5 4.51 -0.23 3.69
C ILE A 5 4.09 -1.53 4.36
N ALA A 6 3.35 -1.45 5.46
CA ALA A 6 2.85 -2.63 6.17
C ALA A 6 1.92 -3.49 5.30
N ALA A 7 1.01 -2.85 4.54
CA ALA A 7 0.13 -3.56 3.61
C ALA A 7 0.91 -4.24 2.48
N LEU A 8 1.92 -3.56 1.89
CA LEU A 8 2.78 -4.16 0.87
C LEU A 8 3.59 -5.32 1.42
N ALA A 9 4.19 -5.17 2.60
CA ALA A 9 4.93 -6.24 3.26
C ALA A 9 4.03 -7.46 3.56
N ALA A 10 2.79 -7.23 4.01
CA ALA A 10 1.81 -8.30 4.22
C ALA A 10 1.49 -9.02 2.90
N LEU A 11 1.26 -8.30 1.80
CA LEU A 11 0.98 -8.91 0.50
C LEU A 11 2.19 -9.69 -0.07
N MET A 12 3.40 -9.18 0.13
CA MET A 12 4.64 -9.83 -0.34
C MET A 12 5.01 -11.09 0.45
N THR A 13 4.67 -11.12 1.74
CA THR A 13 4.94 -12.27 2.62
C THR A 13 3.81 -13.30 2.62
N PHE A 14 2.59 -12.90 2.27
CA PHE A 14 1.45 -13.78 2.22
C PHE A 14 1.60 -14.85 1.13
N ARG A 15 1.21 -16.07 1.50
CA ARG A 15 1.11 -17.21 0.57
C ARG A 15 -0.29 -17.80 0.64
N ARG A 16 -0.92 -17.95 -0.53
CA ARG A 16 -2.25 -18.55 -0.66
C ARG A 16 -2.15 -20.07 -0.76
N PRO A 17 -3.15 -20.83 -0.30
CA PRO A 17 -3.22 -22.25 -0.59
C PRO A 17 -3.32 -22.50 -2.10
N ASP A 18 -2.79 -23.63 -2.54
CA ASP A 18 -2.95 -24.08 -3.91
C ASP A 18 -4.38 -24.58 -4.15
N CYS A 19 -4.91 -24.33 -5.34
CA CYS A 19 -6.28 -24.71 -5.69
C CYS A 19 -6.30 -25.37 -7.07
N THR A 20 -7.03 -26.46 -7.21
CA THR A 20 -7.26 -27.12 -8.50
C THR A 20 -8.74 -27.13 -8.83
N VAL A 21 -9.05 -26.97 -10.11
CA VAL A 21 -10.41 -27.20 -10.62
C VAL A 21 -10.51 -28.66 -11.05
N GLY A 22 -11.48 -29.40 -10.50
CA GLY A 22 -11.65 -30.83 -10.66
C GLY A 22 -13.10 -31.29 -10.42
N GLY A 23 -13.29 -32.54 -10.00
CA GLY A 23 -14.61 -33.16 -9.80
C GLY A 23 -15.13 -33.89 -11.03
N GLU A 24 -16.19 -34.69 -10.87
CA GLU A 24 -16.74 -35.55 -11.95
C GLU A 24 -17.14 -34.77 -13.21
N ASN A 25 -17.55 -33.51 -13.05
CA ASN A 25 -17.92 -32.61 -14.14
C ASN A 25 -16.88 -31.50 -14.40
N GLY A 26 -15.73 -31.52 -13.72
CA GLY A 26 -14.65 -30.52 -13.90
C GLY A 26 -14.97 -29.10 -13.43
N HIS A 27 -15.99 -28.91 -12.60
CA HIS A 27 -16.50 -27.60 -12.18
C HIS A 27 -16.32 -27.32 -10.68
N GLU A 28 -15.67 -28.22 -9.94
CA GLU A 28 -15.47 -28.09 -8.48
C GLU A 28 -14.10 -27.49 -8.18
N VAL A 29 -14.05 -26.57 -7.20
CA VAL A 29 -12.80 -25.98 -6.72
C VAL A 29 -12.35 -26.74 -5.48
N ILE A 30 -11.18 -27.37 -5.57
CA ILE A 30 -10.54 -28.10 -4.47
C ILE A 30 -9.42 -27.23 -3.93
N VAL A 31 -9.50 -26.86 -2.65
CA VAL A 31 -8.46 -26.11 -1.93
C VAL A 31 -7.58 -27.12 -1.20
N HIS A 32 -6.29 -27.13 -1.48
CA HIS A 32 -5.33 -28.04 -0.86
C HIS A 32 -4.80 -27.45 0.45
N SER A 33 -4.66 -28.30 1.47
CA SER A 33 -4.03 -27.92 2.74
C SER A 33 -2.52 -27.70 2.60
N LEU A 34 -1.91 -27.08 3.60
CA LEU A 34 -0.46 -26.81 3.61
C LEU A 34 0.38 -28.07 3.75
N GLU A 35 -0.17 -29.15 4.33
CA GLU A 35 0.49 -30.44 4.38
C GLU A 35 0.50 -31.16 3.03
N GLU A 36 -0.53 -30.94 2.21
CA GLU A 36 -0.70 -31.59 0.91
C GLU A 36 0.07 -30.89 -0.21
N ARG A 37 0.09 -29.55 -0.20
CA ARG A 37 0.76 -28.73 -1.22
C ARG A 37 1.37 -27.47 -0.64
N GLU A 38 2.49 -27.05 -1.22
CA GLU A 38 3.14 -25.79 -0.83
C GLU A 38 2.26 -24.59 -1.17
N ALA A 39 2.17 -23.63 -0.24
CA ALA A 39 1.49 -22.37 -0.47
C ALA A 39 2.22 -21.51 -1.51
N LEU A 40 1.44 -20.93 -2.41
CA LEU A 40 1.93 -20.13 -3.53
C LEU A 40 1.96 -18.64 -3.16
N PRO A 41 3.00 -17.89 -3.54
CA PRO A 41 3.02 -16.44 -3.36
C PRO A 41 1.97 -15.75 -4.26
N LEU A 42 1.63 -14.51 -3.92
CA LEU A 42 0.82 -13.66 -4.80
C LEU A 42 1.66 -13.11 -5.96
N ILE A 43 0.99 -12.87 -7.09
CA ILE A 43 1.60 -12.15 -8.23
C ILE A 43 1.43 -10.66 -7.97
N ILE A 44 2.54 -9.96 -7.73
CA ILE A 44 2.57 -8.52 -7.49
C ILE A 44 3.30 -7.85 -8.66
N HIS A 45 2.60 -6.99 -9.39
CA HIS A 45 3.16 -6.32 -10.57
C HIS A 45 3.97 -5.06 -10.22
N HIS A 46 3.55 -4.30 -9.21
CA HIS A 46 4.18 -3.05 -8.80
C HIS A 46 4.13 -2.88 -7.27
N LEU A 47 5.08 -2.12 -6.74
CA LEU A 47 5.18 -1.80 -5.31
C LEU A 47 5.03 -0.28 -5.10
N PRO A 48 3.79 0.23 -5.02
CA PRO A 48 3.53 1.66 -4.86
C PRO A 48 3.84 2.14 -3.43
N ILE A 49 4.89 2.94 -3.27
CA ILE A 49 5.31 3.50 -1.98
C ILE A 49 4.68 4.88 -1.79
N ALA A 50 4.00 5.07 -0.66
CA ALA A 50 3.42 6.35 -0.25
C ALA A 50 4.38 7.12 0.66
N PHE A 51 4.51 8.42 0.41
CA PHE A 51 5.17 9.37 1.32
C PHE A 51 4.31 10.62 1.54
N THR A 52 4.39 11.18 2.74
CA THR A 52 3.59 12.31 3.18
C THR A 52 4.44 13.55 3.44
N PHE A 53 3.99 14.67 2.90
CA PHE A 53 4.54 16.00 3.12
C PHE A 53 3.64 16.80 4.06
N GLY A 54 4.22 17.39 5.10
CA GLY A 54 3.60 18.40 5.94
C GLY A 54 4.03 19.81 5.52
N PHE A 55 3.08 20.73 5.44
CA PHE A 55 3.31 22.13 5.08
C PHE A 55 3.18 23.02 6.32
N PHE A 56 4.16 23.89 6.53
CA PHE A 56 4.20 24.85 7.63
C PHE A 56 4.36 26.27 7.10
N ASN A 57 4.02 27.26 7.94
CA ASN A 57 4.17 28.68 7.62
C ASN A 57 3.57 29.04 6.24
N ARG A 58 2.31 28.67 6.01
CA ARG A 58 1.59 28.87 4.73
C ARG A 58 2.29 28.27 3.51
N GLY A 59 2.93 27.12 3.69
CA GLY A 59 3.62 26.39 2.61
C GLY A 59 5.05 26.85 2.33
N ASN A 60 5.61 27.77 3.12
CA ASN A 60 7.01 28.18 2.98
C ASN A 60 8.00 27.11 3.47
N ILE A 61 7.56 26.20 4.32
CA ILE A 61 8.36 25.11 4.86
C ILE A 61 7.63 23.81 4.57
N VAL A 62 8.37 22.83 4.02
CA VAL A 62 7.87 21.48 3.73
C VAL A 62 8.75 20.48 4.45
N VAL A 63 8.12 19.58 5.20
CA VAL A 63 8.78 18.47 5.89
C VAL A 63 8.22 17.16 5.35
N MET A 64 9.07 16.14 5.21
CA MET A 64 8.66 14.78 4.82
C MET A 64 8.58 13.91 6.08
N ASP A 65 7.59 13.02 6.13
CA ASP A 65 7.35 12.12 7.27
C ASP A 65 7.21 12.89 8.60
N PRO A 66 6.22 13.79 8.72
CA PRO A 66 6.02 14.58 9.93
C PRO A 66 5.75 13.65 11.11
N THR A 67 6.46 13.90 12.20
CA THR A 67 6.21 13.25 13.49
C THR A 67 4.89 13.73 14.09
N TYR A 68 4.40 13.05 15.12
CA TYR A 68 3.15 13.42 15.80
C TYR A 68 3.07 14.90 16.20
N VAL A 69 4.17 15.47 16.73
CA VAL A 69 4.21 16.88 17.13
C VAL A 69 4.22 17.85 15.94
N GLU A 70 4.76 17.43 14.80
CA GLU A 70 4.78 18.21 13.57
C GLU A 70 3.40 18.17 12.89
N GLU A 71 2.73 17.02 12.90
CA GLU A 71 1.36 16.88 12.39
C GLU A 71 0.34 17.74 13.14
N GLU A 72 0.51 17.94 14.45
CA GLU A 72 -0.38 18.79 15.27
C GLU A 72 -0.30 20.27 14.89
N VAL A 73 0.84 20.74 14.37
CA VAL A 73 1.08 22.17 14.07
C VAL A 73 1.20 22.49 12.59
N MET A 74 1.08 21.49 11.71
CA MET A 74 1.11 21.71 10.25
C MET A 74 -0.16 22.42 9.78
N CYS A 75 0.00 23.28 8.76
CA CYS A 75 -1.13 23.98 8.13
C CYS A 75 -1.86 23.11 7.10
N GLY A 76 -1.23 22.02 6.65
CA GLY A 76 -1.81 21.10 5.67
C GLY A 76 -0.84 19.97 5.33
N ARG A 77 -1.33 18.98 4.59
CA ARG A 77 -0.53 17.83 4.15
C ARG A 77 -0.84 17.40 2.72
N MET A 78 0.11 16.71 2.10
CA MET A 78 -0.05 16.06 0.80
C MET A 78 0.63 14.69 0.84
N SER A 79 -0.10 13.64 0.50
CA SER A 79 0.45 12.29 0.35
C SER A 79 0.54 11.95 -1.13
N VAL A 80 1.69 11.43 -1.55
CA VAL A 80 1.94 11.00 -2.93
C VAL A 80 2.38 9.55 -2.92
N THR A 81 1.85 8.77 -3.85
CA THR A 81 2.19 7.37 -4.01
C THR A 81 2.78 7.14 -5.39
N VAL A 82 3.96 6.52 -5.44
CA VAL A 82 4.74 6.29 -6.67
C VAL A 82 5.20 4.84 -6.73
N ASN A 83 5.23 4.28 -7.93
CA ASN A 83 5.81 2.95 -8.16
C ASN A 83 7.33 3.04 -8.44
N ALA A 84 7.98 1.88 -8.55
CA ALA A 84 9.41 1.78 -8.86
C ALA A 84 9.80 2.28 -10.28
N ASN A 85 8.81 2.43 -11.18
CA ASN A 85 9.03 2.97 -12.52
C ASN A 85 9.00 4.51 -12.53
N GLY A 86 8.63 5.14 -11.41
CA GLY A 86 8.43 6.59 -11.29
C GLY A 86 7.04 7.07 -11.67
N ASP A 87 6.09 6.17 -11.93
CA ASP A 87 4.70 6.55 -12.23
C ASP A 87 3.95 6.88 -10.95
N ILE A 88 3.18 7.97 -11.00
CA ILE A 88 2.30 8.38 -9.90
C ILE A 88 1.07 7.48 -9.88
N CYS A 89 0.88 6.75 -8.78
CA CYS A 89 -0.29 5.91 -8.56
C CYS A 89 -1.44 6.68 -7.91
N ALA A 90 -1.13 7.62 -7.00
CA ALA A 90 -2.13 8.43 -6.32
C ALA A 90 -1.52 9.73 -5.77
N ILE A 91 -2.36 10.76 -5.67
CA ILE A 91 -2.06 12.00 -4.94
C ILE A 91 -3.28 12.33 -4.08
N GLN A 92 -3.06 12.63 -2.82
CA GLN A 92 -4.10 13.06 -1.90
C GLN A 92 -3.67 14.33 -1.16
N LYS A 93 -4.40 15.43 -1.38
CA LYS A 93 -4.29 16.67 -0.60
C LYS A 93 -5.63 16.92 0.09
N PRO A 94 -5.86 16.34 1.29
CA PRO A 94 -7.00 16.76 2.10
C PRO A 94 -6.77 18.22 2.55
N GLY A 95 -7.76 19.11 2.38
CA GLY A 95 -7.64 20.55 2.75
C GLY A 95 -7.39 20.76 4.26
N GLU A 96 -6.99 21.92 4.81
CA GLU A 96 -6.85 23.36 4.40
C GLU A 96 -5.34 23.75 4.25
N GLU A 97 -4.82 24.99 4.16
CA GLU A 97 -5.25 26.29 3.58
C GLU A 97 -5.08 26.25 2.04
N GLY A 98 -6.16 26.57 1.34
CA GLY A 98 -6.08 27.26 0.05
C GLY A 98 -6.50 28.70 0.31
N VAL A 99 -5.72 29.65 -0.17
CA VAL A 99 -6.30 30.94 -0.59
C VAL A 99 -7.29 30.66 -1.70
#